data_AF-A0A944ELR9-F1
#
_entry.id   AF-A0A944ELR9-F1
#
_cell.length_a   1.000
_cell.length_b   1.000
_cell.length_c   1.000
_cell.angle_alpha   90.00
_cell.angle_beta   90.00
_cell.angle_gamma   90.00
#
_symmetry.space_group_name_H-M   'P 1'
#
loop_
_entity.id
_entity.type
_entity.pdbx_description
1 polymer ?
#
loop_
_entity_poly.entity_id
_entity_poly.type
_entity_poly.pdbx_seq_one_letter_code
_entity_poly.pdbx_strand_id
1 'polypeptide(L)' 'MPPAGRVAIKGGSRRYLDELAFRDALRADPGLAARYAALKRDLAARFRSDREAYTEHKAPFVKGVLATFSDRT' A
#
# COMPACT_ATOMS: atom_id res chain seq x y z
N MET A 1 -15.90 5.24 23.49
CA MET A 1 -15.05 5.40 22.28
C MET A 1 -13.83 4.51 22.42
N PRO A 2 -13.83 3.28 21.87
CA PRO A 2 -12.61 2.48 21.78
C PRO A 2 -11.77 2.92 20.55
N PRO A 3 -10.43 2.94 20.63
CA PRO A 3 -9.59 3.15 19.45
C PRO A 3 -9.75 1.98 18.48
N ALA A 4 -9.85 2.29 17.18
CA ALA A 4 -10.13 1.35 16.10
C ALA A 4 -9.26 0.09 16.18
N GLY A 5 -9.95 -1.05 16.33
CA GLY A 5 -9.36 -2.35 16.58
C GLY A 5 -8.45 -2.85 15.45
N ARG A 6 -7.30 -3.40 15.84
CA ARG A 6 -6.48 -4.28 15.00
C ARG A 6 -7.32 -5.52 14.68
N VAL A 7 -7.81 -5.63 13.44
CA VAL A 7 -8.43 -6.86 12.94
C VAL A 7 -7.33 -7.90 12.76
N ALA A 8 -7.18 -8.80 13.73
CA ALA A 8 -6.36 -9.99 13.59
C ALA A 8 -7.06 -10.99 12.65
N ILE A 9 -6.53 -11.12 11.44
CA ILE A 9 -7.04 -12.03 10.41
C ILE A 9 -6.26 -13.34 10.51
N LYS A 10 -6.92 -14.37 11.02
CA LYS A 10 -6.45 -15.76 10.93
C LYS A 10 -6.60 -16.25 9.48
N GLY A 11 -5.48 -16.63 8.85
CA GLY A 11 -5.48 -17.41 7.59
C GLY A 11 -5.06 -16.69 6.32
N GLY A 12 -4.44 -15.50 6.40
CA GLY A 12 -3.94 -14.78 5.23
C GLY A 12 -2.54 -15.23 4.80
N SER A 13 -2.34 -15.53 3.51
CA SER A 13 -0.99 -15.59 2.94
C SER A 13 -0.24 -14.28 3.25
N ARG A 14 1.09 -14.30 3.40
CA ARG A 14 1.89 -13.10 3.75
C ARG A 14 1.53 -11.88 2.89
N ARG A 15 1.31 -12.12 1.60
CA ARG A 15 0.85 -11.12 0.63
C ARG A 15 -0.49 -10.49 0.99
N TYR A 16 -1.47 -11.28 1.46
CA TYR A 16 -2.78 -10.76 1.88
C TYR A 16 -2.65 -9.86 3.11
N LEU A 17 -1.79 -10.23 4.07
CA LEU A 17 -1.50 -9.39 5.23
C LEU A 17 -0.82 -8.07 4.83
N ASP A 18 0.13 -8.14 3.89
CA ASP A 18 0.81 -6.96 3.34
C ASP A 18 -0.18 -6.02 2.62
N GLU A 19 -1.10 -6.57 1.82
CA GLU A 19 -2.13 -5.77 1.13
C GLU A 19 -3.04 -5.03 2.14
N LEU A 20 -3.33 -5.64 3.28
CA LEU A 20 -4.17 -5.03 4.31
C LEU A 20 -3.42 -4.02 5.18
N ALA A 21 -2.18 -4.31 5.56
CA ALA A 21 -1.32 -3.35 6.24
C ALA A 21 -1.10 -2.09 5.37
N PHE A 22 -0.88 -2.27 4.06
CA PHE A 22 -0.75 -1.17 3.13
C PHE A 22 -2.04 -0.33 3.05
N ARG A 23 -3.19 -0.99 2.94
CA ARG A 23 -4.50 -0.32 2.94
C ARG A 23 -4.73 0.51 4.21
N ASP A 24 -4.38 -0.04 5.36
CA ASP A 24 -4.58 0.63 6.64
C ASP A 24 -3.60 1.81 6.81
N ALA A 25 -2.36 1.68 6.32
CA ALA A 25 -1.39 2.79 6.24
C ALA A 25 -1.90 3.95 5.38
N LEU A 26 -2.49 3.67 4.21
CA LEU A 26 -3.07 4.72 3.35
C LEU A 26 -4.28 5.41 3.98
N ARG A 27 -5.06 4.70 4.81
CA ARG A 27 -6.22 5.29 5.50
C ARG A 27 -5.81 6.16 6.69
N ALA A 28 -4.70 5.82 7.34
CA ALA A 28 -4.16 6.58 8.47
C ALA A 28 -3.49 7.90 8.03
N ASP A 29 -3.02 8.00 6.78
CA ASP A 29 -2.32 9.18 6.25
C ASP A 29 -2.88 9.61 4.88
N PRO A 30 -3.73 10.66 4.85
CA PRO A 30 -4.28 11.22 3.61
C PRO A 30 -3.20 11.76 2.66
N GLY A 31 -2.07 12.25 3.17
CA GLY A 31 -0.95 12.72 2.37
C GLY A 31 -0.25 11.55 1.65
N LEU A 32 -0.09 10.42 2.34
CA LEU A 32 0.43 9.20 1.75
C LEU A 32 -0.52 8.65 0.66
N ALA A 33 -1.83 8.68 0.91
CA ALA A 33 -2.84 8.30 -0.08
C ALA A 33 -2.77 9.17 -1.35
N ALA A 34 -2.61 10.49 -1.20
CA ALA A 34 -2.44 11.41 -2.32
C ALA A 34 -1.17 11.10 -3.15
N ARG A 35 -0.04 10.84 -2.48
CA ARG A 35 1.22 10.45 -3.14
C ARG A 35 1.07 9.14 -3.92
N TYR A 36 0.41 8.14 -3.33
CA TYR A 36 0.17 6.87 -4.02
C TYR A 36 -0.78 7.04 -5.23
N ALA A 37 -1.80 7.88 -5.11
CA ALA A 37 -2.70 8.20 -6.22
C ALA A 37 -1.97 8.90 -7.38
N ALA A 38 -1.10 9.87 -7.08
CA ALA A 38 -0.27 10.53 -8.07
C ALA A 38 0.66 9.55 -8.78
N LEU A 39 1.35 8.68 -8.03
CA LEU A 39 2.21 7.63 -8.58
C LEU A 39 1.45 6.72 -9.54
N LYS A 40 0.26 6.23 -9.15
CA LYS A 40 -0.55 5.36 -10.03
C LYS A 40 -0.94 6.07 -11.34
N ARG A 41 -1.24 7.37 -11.29
CA ARG A 41 -1.56 8.14 -12.49
C ARG A 41 -0.35 8.29 -13.42
N ASP A 42 0.82 8.63 -12.86
CA ASP A 42 2.07 8.72 -13.63
C ASP A 42 2.42 7.38 -14.29
N LEU A 43 2.37 6.29 -13.52
CA LEU A 43 2.65 4.95 -14.03
C LEU A 43 1.62 4.49 -15.09
N ALA A 44 0.34 4.83 -14.92
CA ALA A 44 -0.69 4.50 -15.92
C ALA A 44 -0.49 5.28 -17.22
N ALA A 45 0.02 6.52 -17.15
CA ALA A 45 0.37 7.31 -18.32
C ALA A 45 1.62 6.74 -19.02
N ARG A 46 2.65 6.38 -18.26
CA ARG A 46 3.95 5.91 -18.77
C ARG A 46 3.95 4.47 -19.27
N PHE A 47 3.20 3.58 -18.61
CA PHE A 47 3.20 2.14 -18.87
C PHE A 47 1.82 1.64 -19.33
N ARG A 48 1.14 2.43 -20.17
CA ARG A 48 -0.23 2.15 -20.63
C ARG A 48 -0.38 0.75 -21.26
N SER A 49 0.64 0.33 -22.00
CA SER A 49 0.66 -0.95 -22.73
C SER A 49 1.50 -2.02 -22.03
N ASP A 50 2.13 -1.69 -20.90
CA ASP A 50 3.08 -2.56 -20.20
C ASP A 50 2.67 -2.77 -18.74
N ARG A 51 1.85 -3.80 -18.53
CA ARG A 51 1.30 -4.13 -17.21
C ARG A 51 2.35 -4.66 -16.23
N GLU A 52 3.42 -5.28 -16.75
CA GLU A 52 4.52 -5.77 -15.94
C GLU A 52 5.31 -4.58 -15.39
N ALA A 53 5.72 -3.66 -16.27
CA ALA A 53 6.40 -2.43 -15.87
C ALA A 53 5.55 -1.59 -14.90
N TYR A 54 4.23 -1.48 -15.11
CA TYR A 54 3.33 -0.83 -14.15
C TYR A 54 3.38 -1.46 -12.75
N THR A 55 3.53 -2.79 -12.67
CA THR A 55 3.57 -3.53 -11.41
C THR A 55 4.93 -3.45 -10.74
N GLU A 56 6.00 -3.50 -11.51
CA GLU A 56 7.37 -3.34 -11.01
C GLU A 56 7.60 -1.93 -10.46
N HIS A 57 7.17 -0.89 -11.18
CA HIS A 57 7.45 0.48 -10.78
C HIS A 57 6.62 0.98 -9.58
N LYS A 58 5.48 0.35 -9.26
CA LYS A 58 4.74 0.64 -8.02
C LYS A 58 5.26 -0.14 -6.81
N ALA A 59 5.97 -1.26 -7.00
CA ALA A 59 6.39 -2.15 -5.93
C ALA A 59 7.33 -1.50 -4.89
N PRO A 60 8.31 -0.65 -5.26
CA PRO A 60 9.15 0.05 -4.30
C PRO A 60 8.35 0.95 -3.35
N PHE A 61 7.32 1.63 -3.85
CA PHE A 61 6.47 2.48 -3.03
C PHE A 61 5.70 1.65 -1.98
N VAL A 62 5.09 0.53 -2.39
CA VAL A 62 4.35 -0.35 -1.49
C VAL A 62 5.28 -0.93 -0.41
N LYS A 63 6.46 -1.41 -0.80
CA LYS A 63 7.47 -1.93 0.13
C LYS A 63 7.93 -0.86 1.13
N GLY A 64 8.16 0.37 0.69
CA GLY A 64 8.54 1.49 1.55
C GLY A 64 7.47 1.81 2.60
N VAL A 65 6.19 1.86 2.18
CA VAL A 65 5.08 2.09 3.11
C VAL A 65 4.96 0.97 4.14
N LEU A 66 5.09 -0.28 3.72
CA LEU A 66 5.01 -1.43 4.62
C LEU A 66 6.17 -1.45 5.64
N ALA A 67 7.38 -1.09 5.23
CA ALA A 67 8.52 -0.97 6.13
C ALA A 67 8.28 0.10 7.21
N THR A 68 7.76 1.28 6.84
CA THR A 68 7.46 2.34 7.81
C THR A 68 6.27 2.01 8.71
N PHE A 69 5.27 1.28 8.22
CA PHE A 69 4.09 0.93 9.00
C PHE A 69 4.37 -0.18 10.02
N SER A 70 5.29 -1.10 9.72
CA SER A 70 5.70 -2.17 10.64
C SER A 70 6.62 -1.69 11.76
N ASP A 71 7.31 -0.56 11.59
CA ASP A 71 8.14 0.09 12.63
C ASP A 71 7.31 0.83 13.70
N ARG A 72 6.06 1.17 13.35
CA ARG A 72 5.13 1.91 14.22
C ARG A 72 4.25 1.02 15.10
N THR A 73 4.38 -0.31 15.01
CA THR A 73 3.57 -1.29 15.76
C THR A 73 4.31 -1.94 16.89
#